data_AF-A0A2N6AS24-F1
#
_entry.id   AF-A0A2N6AS24-F1
#
_cell.length_a   1.000
_cell.length_b   1.000
_cell.length_c   1.000
_cell.angle_alpha   90.00
_cell.angle_beta   90.00
_cell.angle_gamma   90.00
#
_symmetry.space_group_name_H-M   'P 1'
#
loop_
_entity.id
_entity.type
_entity.pdbx_description
1 polymer ?
#
loop_
_entity_poly.entity_id
_entity_poly.type
_entity_poly.pdbx_seq_one_letter_code
_entity_poly.pdbx_strand_id
1 'polypeptide(L)'
;MKFLLLRLLAYLVAAATLGPGLWAGVGLVFGYQSSLMIIVLLTLPAVAVIGVLLWRASLFAVRGIRVTSFWTLLAMDAVCLLAAMIAGFFIVDYYSAALIGAEPLVMTDEVAHNVILIMIVPAAFVLALFTTSSGGQSLAIEPGGVELAGAFGRNAARWDEIEAIRPQAQYVPVSRAGAVIPSHLRTNMELIIVGGDSLTVYEPGLKRSAELILARMRASAPSRLQAGLDELGEIWLKPSPTNQFY
;
A
#
# COMPACT_ATOMS: atom_id res chain seq x y z
N MET A 1 1.26 10.74 6.74
CA MET A 1 2.75 10.64 6.79
C MET A 1 3.30 9.47 7.63
N LYS A 2 2.89 9.25 8.89
CA LYS A 2 3.46 8.16 9.74
C LYS A 2 3.40 6.76 9.11
N PHE A 3 2.28 6.40 8.47
CA PHE A 3 2.11 5.08 7.84
C PHE A 3 3.06 4.84 6.66
N LEU A 4 3.21 5.86 5.82
CA LEU A 4 4.13 5.84 4.68
C LEU A 4 5.56 5.56 5.14
N LEU A 5 6.00 6.26 6.20
CA LEU A 5 7.35 6.12 6.72
C LEU A 5 7.60 4.73 7.32
N LEU A 6 6.63 4.16 8.05
CA LEU A 6 6.75 2.80 8.58
C LEU A 6 6.89 1.75 7.47
N ARG A 7 6.14 1.88 6.37
CA ARG A 7 6.25 0.96 5.22
C ARG A 7 7.54 1.12 4.46
N LEU A 8 7.95 2.36 4.20
CA LEU A 8 9.23 2.65 3.58
C LEU A 8 10.38 1.99 4.36
N LEU A 9 10.41 2.19 5.68
CA LEU A 9 11.42 1.57 6.53
C LEU A 9 11.33 0.04 6.48
N ALA A 10 10.12 -0.54 6.50
CA ALA A 10 9.96 -1.98 6.37
C ALA A 10 10.52 -2.52 5.04
N TYR A 11 10.30 -1.83 3.92
CA TYR A 11 10.81 -2.23 2.60
C TYR A 11 12.33 -2.10 2.52
N LEU A 12 12.90 -1.03 3.07
CA LEU A 12 14.35 -0.85 3.12
C LEU A 12 15.01 -1.89 4.03
N VAL A 13 14.41 -2.20 5.18
CA VAL A 13 14.89 -3.28 6.05
C VAL A 13 14.80 -4.63 5.32
N ALA A 14 13.69 -4.92 4.64
CA ALA A 14 13.56 -6.14 3.86
C ALA A 14 14.64 -6.27 2.77
N ALA A 15 14.93 -5.19 2.04
CA ALA A 15 16.04 -5.17 1.09
C ALA A 15 17.39 -5.44 1.78
N ALA A 16 17.66 -4.79 2.91
CA ALA A 16 18.91 -4.90 3.64
C ALA A 16 19.08 -6.21 4.42
N THR A 17 18.02 -6.99 4.64
CA THR A 17 18.08 -8.22 5.45
C THR A 17 17.64 -9.47 4.70
N LEU A 18 16.49 -9.44 4.05
CA LEU A 18 15.95 -10.62 3.39
C LEU A 18 16.74 -10.93 2.12
N GLY A 19 17.17 -9.90 1.38
CA GLY A 19 17.99 -10.06 0.17
C GLY A 19 19.34 -10.73 0.46
N PRO A 20 20.16 -10.18 1.38
CA PRO A 20 21.41 -10.81 1.78
C PRO A 20 21.21 -12.19 2.44
N GLY A 21 20.13 -12.39 3.21
CA GLY A 21 19.79 -13.68 3.79
C GLY A 21 19.47 -14.74 2.73
N LEU A 22 18.70 -14.36 1.70
CA LEU A 22 18.43 -15.21 0.54
C LEU A 22 19.74 -15.55 -0.19
N TRP A 23 20.60 -14.56 -0.43
CA TRP A 23 21.90 -14.76 -1.05
C TRP A 23 22.78 -15.74 -0.25
N ALA A 24 22.85 -15.58 1.08
CA ALA A 24 23.60 -16.50 1.93
C ALA A 24 23.03 -17.93 1.87
N GLY A 25 21.70 -18.08 1.89
CA GLY A 25 21.05 -19.38 1.77
C GLY A 25 21.36 -20.07 0.43
N VAL A 26 21.28 -19.32 -0.68
CA VAL A 26 21.65 -19.81 -2.02
C VAL A 26 23.13 -20.18 -2.05
N GLY A 27 24.02 -19.34 -1.53
CA GLY A 27 25.45 -19.61 -1.51
C GLY A 27 25.81 -20.87 -0.74
N LEU A 28 25.13 -21.16 0.37
CA LEU A 28 25.32 -22.41 1.13
C LEU A 28 24.94 -23.65 0.30
N VAL A 29 23.87 -23.57 -0.50
CA VAL A 29 23.47 -24.65 -1.41
C VAL A 29 24.53 -24.90 -2.48
N PHE A 30 25.20 -23.84 -2.95
CA PHE A 30 26.31 -23.93 -3.90
C PHE A 30 27.68 -24.20 -3.25
N GLY A 31 27.73 -24.43 -1.93
CA GLY A 31 28.96 -24.81 -1.23
C GLY A 31 29.87 -23.65 -0.83
N TYR A 32 29.42 -22.39 -0.93
CA TYR A 32 30.17 -21.26 -0.38
C TYR A 32 30.15 -21.31 1.15
N GLN A 33 31.33 -21.47 1.76
CA GLN A 33 31.51 -21.44 3.22
C GLN A 33 32.49 -20.32 3.58
N SER A 34 31.94 -19.16 3.94
CA SER A 34 32.71 -18.04 4.51
C SER A 34 32.21 -17.72 5.92
N SER A 35 33.11 -17.28 6.79
CA SER A 35 32.76 -16.78 8.13
C SER A 35 31.80 -15.59 8.07
N LEU A 36 31.89 -14.78 7.00
CA LEU A 36 30.98 -13.68 6.69
C LEU A 36 29.53 -14.14 6.47
N MET A 37 29.31 -15.24 5.74
CA MET A 37 27.95 -15.80 5.55
C MET A 37 27.33 -16.27 6.86
N ILE A 38 28.12 -16.83 7.77
CA ILE A 38 27.66 -17.23 9.11
C ILE A 38 27.23 -15.99 9.92
N ILE A 39 28.03 -14.92 9.90
CA ILE A 39 27.68 -13.66 10.57
C ILE A 39 26.40 -13.05 10.00
N VAL A 40 26.26 -13.03 8.68
CA VAL A 40 25.07 -12.58 7.95
C VAL A 40 23.84 -13.39 8.39
N LEU A 41 23.92 -14.72 8.43
CA LEU A 41 22.82 -15.58 8.86
C LEU A 41 22.46 -15.42 10.35
N LEU A 42 23.42 -15.05 11.21
CA LEU A 42 23.18 -14.86 12.64
C LEU A 42 22.63 -13.47 12.99
N THR A 43 23.01 -12.42 12.26
CA THR A 43 22.67 -11.02 12.59
C THR A 43 21.42 -10.51 11.89
N LEU A 44 21.16 -10.97 10.66
CA LEU A 44 20.01 -10.53 9.87
C LEU A 44 18.64 -10.92 10.42
N PRO A 45 18.44 -12.06 11.12
CA PRO A 45 17.15 -12.38 11.71
C PRO A 45 16.65 -11.30 12.69
N ALA A 46 17.54 -10.73 13.51
CA ALA A 46 17.17 -9.69 14.46
C ALA A 46 16.70 -8.40 13.75
N VAL A 47 17.37 -8.01 12.67
CA VAL A 47 16.98 -6.83 11.88
C VAL A 47 15.72 -7.12 11.06
N ALA A 48 15.54 -8.33 10.55
CA ALA A 48 14.31 -8.76 9.89
C ALA A 48 13.11 -8.71 10.85
N VAL A 49 13.28 -9.07 12.12
CA VAL A 49 12.23 -8.91 13.15
C VAL A 49 11.81 -7.44 13.28
N ILE A 50 12.76 -6.50 13.27
CA ILE A 50 12.44 -5.06 13.29
C ILE A 50 11.60 -4.68 12.06
N GLY A 51 11.99 -5.16 10.87
CA GLY A 51 11.24 -4.93 9.63
C GLY A 51 9.80 -5.45 9.71
N VAL A 52 9.62 -6.67 10.23
CA VAL A 52 8.29 -7.27 10.44
C VAL A 52 7.47 -6.47 11.45
N LEU A 53 8.08 -5.99 12.55
CA LEU A 53 7.40 -5.16 13.55
C LEU A 53 6.97 -3.80 12.96
N LEU A 54 7.82 -3.16 12.16
CA LEU A 54 7.49 -1.90 11.47
C LEU A 54 6.36 -2.09 10.47
N TRP A 55 6.42 -3.15 9.67
CA TRP A 55 5.36 -3.51 8.73
C TRP A 55 4.04 -3.80 9.44
N ARG A 56 4.07 -4.63 10.49
CA ARG A 56 2.90 -4.94 11.31
C ARG A 56 2.32 -3.67 11.96
N ALA A 57 3.17 -2.79 12.49
CA ALA A 57 2.74 -1.51 13.04
C ALA A 57 2.03 -0.66 11.97
N SER A 58 2.54 -0.66 10.73
CA SER A 58 1.90 0.05 9.61
C SER A 58 0.52 -0.53 9.26
N LEU A 59 0.35 -1.85 9.38
CA LEU A 59 -0.91 -2.53 9.09
C LEU A 59 -1.96 -2.29 10.16
N PHE A 60 -1.59 -2.23 11.45
CA PHE A 60 -2.56 -2.19 12.56
C PHE A 60 -2.75 -0.81 13.20
N ALA A 61 -1.94 0.20 12.87
CA ALA A 61 -2.06 1.55 13.46
C ALA A 61 -3.27 2.37 12.95
N VAL A 62 -4.23 1.71 12.28
CA VAL A 62 -5.35 2.31 11.57
C VAL A 62 -6.61 2.30 12.46
N ARG A 63 -7.25 3.46 12.66
CA ARG A 63 -8.54 3.58 13.37
C ARG A 63 -9.70 3.63 12.38
N GLY A 64 -10.85 3.09 12.77
CA GLY A 64 -12.07 3.10 11.95
C GLY A 64 -12.20 1.90 11.01
N ILE A 65 -13.14 2.02 10.07
CA ILE A 65 -13.43 0.99 9.06
C ILE A 65 -12.43 1.16 7.92
N ARG A 66 -11.74 0.07 7.54
CA ARG A 66 -10.86 0.10 6.37
C ARG A 66 -11.67 0.09 5.08
N VAL A 67 -11.32 0.98 4.18
CA VAL A 67 -11.93 1.06 2.85
C VAL A 67 -11.46 -0.12 1.99
N THR A 68 -10.15 -0.41 2.04
CA THR A 68 -9.55 -1.54 1.31
C THR A 68 -9.51 -2.80 2.18
N SER A 69 -9.63 -3.97 1.53
CA SER A 69 -9.52 -5.25 2.23
C SER A 69 -8.14 -5.45 2.82
N PHE A 70 -8.08 -6.12 3.98
CA PHE A 70 -6.81 -6.48 4.61
C PHE A 70 -5.95 -7.37 3.70
N TRP A 71 -6.58 -8.31 3.00
CA TRP A 71 -5.88 -9.26 2.13
C TRP A 71 -5.29 -8.61 0.88
N THR A 72 -5.99 -7.65 0.29
CA THR A 72 -5.46 -6.87 -0.83
C THR A 72 -4.22 -6.10 -0.39
N LEU A 73 -4.28 -5.45 0.77
CA LEU A 73 -3.15 -4.72 1.31
C LEU A 73 -1.96 -5.63 1.61
N LEU A 74 -2.23 -6.80 2.22
CA LEU A 74 -1.22 -7.82 2.48
C LEU A 74 -0.55 -8.31 1.19
N ALA A 75 -1.33 -8.58 0.15
CA ALA A 75 -0.81 -9.04 -1.14
C ALA A 75 0.06 -7.97 -1.82
N MET A 76 -0.37 -6.70 -1.79
CA MET A 76 0.42 -5.59 -2.34
C MET A 76 1.76 -5.42 -1.59
N ASP A 77 1.72 -5.45 -0.27
CA ASP A 77 2.93 -5.35 0.55
C ASP A 77 3.86 -6.55 0.32
N ALA A 78 3.31 -7.77 0.14
CA ALA A 78 4.10 -8.98 -0.16
C ALA A 78 4.87 -8.86 -1.48
N VAL A 79 4.22 -8.34 -2.54
CA VAL A 79 4.89 -8.08 -3.83
C VAL A 79 6.00 -7.04 -3.67
N CYS A 80 5.76 -5.97 -2.91
CA CYS A 80 6.76 -4.94 -2.66
C CYS A 80 7.97 -5.47 -1.86
N LEU A 81 7.71 -6.28 -0.83
CA LEU A 81 8.75 -6.93 -0.02
C LEU A 81 9.58 -7.90 -0.86
N LEU A 82 8.94 -8.67 -1.74
CA LEU A 82 9.63 -9.58 -2.66
C LEU A 82 10.55 -8.80 -3.62
N ALA A 83 10.05 -7.71 -4.22
CA ALA A 83 10.86 -6.85 -5.09
C ALA A 83 12.06 -6.25 -4.34
N ALA A 84 11.85 -5.77 -3.10
CA ALA A 84 12.92 -5.24 -2.25
C ALA A 84 13.96 -6.32 -1.91
N MET A 85 13.51 -7.55 -1.58
CA MET A 85 14.39 -8.69 -1.30
C MET A 85 15.25 -9.04 -2.52
N ILE A 86 14.67 -9.11 -3.72
CA ILE A 86 15.40 -9.40 -4.96
C ILE A 86 16.44 -8.32 -5.25
N ALA A 87 16.10 -7.04 -5.07
CA ALA A 87 17.05 -5.94 -5.24
C ALA A 87 18.23 -6.05 -4.27
N GLY A 88 17.96 -6.35 -2.99
CA GLY A 88 19.00 -6.59 -1.99
C GLY A 88 19.89 -7.79 -2.32
N PHE A 89 19.31 -8.87 -2.82
CA PHE A 89 20.04 -10.04 -3.32
C PHE A 89 21.05 -9.63 -4.39
N PHE A 90 20.63 -8.89 -5.42
CA PHE A 90 21.52 -8.49 -6.52
C PHE A 90 22.66 -7.58 -6.07
N ILE A 91 22.40 -6.67 -5.13
CA ILE A 91 23.45 -5.80 -4.56
C ILE A 91 24.53 -6.64 -3.87
N VAL A 92 24.14 -7.62 -3.05
CA VAL A 92 25.10 -8.49 -2.36
C VAL A 92 25.80 -9.43 -3.34
N ASP A 93 25.06 -9.97 -4.30
CA ASP A 93 25.59 -10.86 -5.31
C ASP A 93 26.72 -10.19 -6.12
N TYR A 94 26.52 -8.95 -6.56
CA TYR A 94 27.54 -8.18 -7.25
C TYR A 94 28.78 -7.94 -6.38
N TYR A 95 28.60 -7.62 -5.09
CA TYR A 95 29.73 -7.38 -4.17
C TYR A 95 30.35 -8.67 -3.60
N SER A 96 29.82 -9.85 -3.91
CA SER A 96 30.31 -11.11 -3.36
C SER A 96 31.79 -11.38 -3.66
N ALA A 97 32.26 -10.99 -4.86
CA ALA A 97 33.66 -11.09 -5.25
C ALA A 97 34.56 -10.23 -4.37
N ALA A 98 34.15 -9.00 -4.08
CA ALA A 98 34.91 -8.08 -3.24
C ALA A 98 34.84 -8.45 -1.74
N LEU A 99 33.69 -8.98 -1.28
CA LEU A 99 33.43 -9.25 0.13
C LEU A 99 34.02 -10.59 0.59
N ILE A 100 33.93 -11.62 -0.24
CA ILE A 100 34.32 -12.99 0.14
C ILE A 100 35.07 -13.76 -0.96
N GLY A 101 35.43 -13.11 -2.07
CA GLY A 101 36.15 -13.75 -3.18
C GLY A 101 35.31 -14.76 -3.97
N ALA A 102 33.98 -14.72 -3.84
CA ALA A 102 33.07 -15.57 -4.60
C ALA A 102 32.69 -14.91 -5.93
N GLU A 103 32.62 -15.67 -7.02
CA GLU A 103 32.09 -15.12 -8.27
C GLU A 103 30.59 -14.81 -8.10
N PRO A 104 30.11 -13.66 -8.61
CA PRO A 104 28.68 -13.33 -8.59
C PRO A 104 27.88 -14.43 -9.28
N LEU A 105 26.77 -14.84 -8.68
CA LEU A 105 25.92 -15.90 -9.19
C LEU A 105 25.10 -15.47 -10.41
N VAL A 106 24.67 -14.21 -10.44
CA VAL A 106 23.73 -13.69 -11.43
C VAL A 106 24.13 -12.29 -11.94
N MET A 107 24.51 -11.39 -11.05
CA MET A 107 24.76 -9.98 -11.39
C MET A 107 26.24 -9.72 -11.67
N THR A 108 26.62 -9.66 -12.95
CA THR A 108 27.99 -9.37 -13.40
C THR A 108 28.16 -7.98 -14.02
N ASP A 109 27.05 -7.32 -14.38
CA ASP A 109 27.04 -6.01 -15.04
C ASP A 109 27.07 -4.86 -14.01
N GLU A 110 28.16 -4.08 -14.03
CA GLU A 110 28.36 -2.92 -13.16
C GLU A 110 27.32 -1.81 -13.39
N VAL A 111 26.89 -1.59 -14.63
CA VAL A 111 25.90 -0.56 -14.96
C VAL A 111 24.54 -0.96 -14.38
N ALA A 112 24.14 -2.22 -14.56
CA ALA A 112 22.90 -2.73 -14.00
C ALA A 112 22.89 -2.64 -12.46
N HIS A 113 24.00 -2.98 -11.81
CA HIS A 113 24.17 -2.84 -10.37
C HIS A 113 24.03 -1.39 -9.89
N ASN A 114 24.76 -0.46 -10.52
CA ASN A 114 24.71 0.96 -10.16
C ASN A 114 23.30 1.54 -10.31
N VAL A 115 22.55 1.10 -11.32
CA VAL A 115 21.13 1.47 -11.47
C VAL A 115 20.30 0.92 -10.30
N ILE A 116 20.44 -0.35 -9.92
CA ILE A 116 19.72 -0.94 -8.78
C ILE A 116 20.04 -0.19 -7.48
N LEU A 117 21.32 0.09 -7.23
CA LEU A 117 21.79 0.75 -6.02
C LEU A 117 21.19 2.16 -5.85
N ILE A 118 21.16 2.94 -6.94
CA ILE A 118 20.61 4.29 -6.93
C ILE A 118 19.07 4.26 -6.86
N MET A 119 18.44 3.28 -7.51
CA MET A 119 16.98 3.22 -7.64
C MET A 119 16.27 2.54 -6.48
N ILE A 120 16.96 1.79 -5.61
CA ILE A 120 16.30 1.02 -4.54
C ILE A 120 15.52 1.91 -3.56
N VAL A 121 16.08 3.05 -3.16
CA VAL A 121 15.42 3.99 -2.24
C VAL A 121 14.25 4.72 -2.92
N PRO A 122 14.41 5.33 -4.11
CA PRO A 122 13.29 5.89 -4.86
C PRO A 122 12.18 4.87 -5.15
N ALA A 123 12.54 3.65 -5.56
CA ALA A 123 11.57 2.59 -5.83
C ALA A 123 10.81 2.19 -4.56
N ALA A 124 11.52 1.97 -3.44
CA ALA A 124 10.88 1.67 -2.15
C ALA A 124 9.95 2.81 -1.70
N PHE A 125 10.32 4.06 -1.93
CA PHE A 125 9.45 5.22 -1.66
C PHE A 125 8.19 5.22 -2.51
N VAL A 126 8.31 5.02 -3.83
CA VAL A 126 7.18 4.96 -4.75
C VAL A 126 6.25 3.80 -4.39
N LEU A 127 6.80 2.61 -4.10
CA LEU A 127 6.03 1.45 -3.66
C LEU A 127 5.33 1.68 -2.33
N ALA A 128 6.02 2.28 -1.35
CA ALA A 128 5.42 2.63 -0.06
C ALA A 128 4.29 3.66 -0.24
N LEU A 129 4.48 4.65 -1.11
CA LEU A 129 3.46 5.64 -1.43
C LEU A 129 2.25 4.99 -2.07
N PHE A 130 2.46 4.17 -3.11
CA PHE A 130 1.40 3.49 -3.84
C PHE A 130 0.58 2.55 -2.94
N THR A 131 1.25 1.71 -2.15
CA THR A 131 0.56 0.80 -1.23
C THR A 131 -0.19 1.55 -0.13
N THR A 132 0.36 2.66 0.36
CA THR A 132 -0.30 3.48 1.40
C THR A 132 -1.47 4.27 0.83
N SER A 133 -1.37 4.80 -0.39
CA SER A 133 -2.44 5.54 -1.04
C SER A 133 -3.59 4.63 -1.45
N SER A 134 -3.27 3.48 -2.05
CA SER A 134 -4.28 2.57 -2.62
C SER A 134 -4.95 1.68 -1.57
N GLY A 135 -4.23 1.32 -0.50
CA GLY A 135 -4.70 0.36 0.50
C GLY A 135 -4.79 0.88 1.94
N GLY A 136 -4.26 2.07 2.22
CA GLY A 136 -4.12 2.60 3.58
C GLY A 136 -5.27 3.48 4.06
N GLN A 137 -6.34 3.65 3.28
CA GLN A 137 -7.44 4.53 3.66
C GLN A 137 -8.37 3.87 4.68
N SER A 138 -8.67 4.59 5.75
CA SER A 138 -9.67 4.21 6.73
C SER A 138 -10.56 5.37 7.13
N LEU A 139 -11.81 5.05 7.43
CA LEU A 139 -12.84 6.00 7.79
C LEU A 139 -13.34 5.68 9.21
N ALA A 140 -13.07 6.57 10.16
CA ALA A 140 -13.72 6.55 11.46
C ALA A 140 -14.98 7.44 11.37
N ILE A 141 -16.11 6.86 11.78
CA ILE A 141 -17.42 7.51 11.76
C ILE A 141 -17.90 7.59 13.20
N GLU A 142 -18.04 8.82 13.68
CA GLU A 142 -18.41 9.16 15.06
C GLU A 142 -19.63 10.10 15.07
N PRO A 143 -20.31 10.26 16.22
CA PRO A 143 -21.47 11.15 16.32
C PRO A 143 -21.15 12.63 16.03
N GLY A 144 -19.88 13.05 16.17
CA GLY A 144 -19.46 14.43 15.90
C GLY A 144 -18.98 14.70 14.48
N GLY A 145 -18.66 13.65 13.71
CA GLY A 145 -18.13 13.80 12.35
C GLY A 145 -17.47 12.54 11.82
N VAL A 146 -16.60 12.74 10.84
CA VAL A 146 -15.80 11.69 10.20
C VAL A 146 -14.32 12.04 10.24
N GLU A 147 -13.48 11.05 10.51
CA GLU A 147 -12.03 11.15 10.38
C GLU A 147 -11.56 10.17 9.30
N LEU A 148 -10.94 10.72 8.26
CA LEU A 148 -10.31 10.00 7.17
C LEU A 148 -8.81 9.92 7.45
N ALA A 149 -8.29 8.71 7.67
CA ALA A 149 -6.86 8.47 7.69
C ALA A 149 -6.40 7.88 6.35
N GLY A 150 -5.27 8.35 5.84
CA GLY A 150 -4.67 7.85 4.59
C GLY A 150 -3.18 8.15 4.49
N ALA A 151 -2.63 8.07 3.27
CA ALA A 151 -1.20 8.28 3.02
C ALA A 151 -0.69 9.65 3.51
N PHE A 152 -1.45 10.70 3.21
CA PHE A 152 -1.05 12.08 3.46
C PHE A 152 -1.28 12.51 4.92
N GLY A 153 -2.14 11.84 5.67
CA GLY A 153 -2.39 12.22 7.06
C GLY A 153 -3.74 11.78 7.55
N ARG A 154 -4.26 12.55 8.50
CA ARG A 154 -5.60 12.42 9.05
C ARG A 154 -6.31 13.73 8.77
N ASN A 155 -7.46 13.64 8.12
CA ASN A 155 -8.34 14.77 7.88
C ASN A 155 -9.66 14.45 8.56
N ALA A 156 -10.13 15.36 9.41
CA ALA A 156 -11.42 15.23 10.07
C ALA A 156 -12.35 16.32 9.55
N ALA A 157 -13.62 15.98 9.40
CA ALA A 157 -14.68 16.92 9.09
C ALA A 157 -15.85 16.68 10.05
N ARG A 158 -16.33 17.75 10.67
CA ARG A 158 -17.50 17.65 11.54
C ARG A 158 -18.77 17.58 10.71
N TRP A 159 -19.84 17.00 11.25
CA TRP A 159 -21.10 16.87 10.50
C TRP A 159 -21.76 18.21 10.16
N ASP A 160 -21.53 19.26 10.97
CA ASP A 160 -21.99 20.62 10.73
C ASP A 160 -21.22 21.30 9.58
N GLU A 161 -19.97 20.91 9.35
CA GLU A 161 -19.10 21.43 8.28
C GLU A 161 -19.33 20.76 6.92
N ILE A 162 -19.96 19.58 6.89
CA ILE A 162 -20.23 18.84 5.65
C ILE A 162 -21.54 19.33 5.02
N GLU A 163 -21.45 20.00 3.87
CA GLU A 163 -22.60 20.52 3.13
C GLU A 163 -23.34 19.43 2.38
N ALA A 164 -22.61 18.53 1.72
CA ALA A 164 -23.17 17.49 0.89
C ALA A 164 -22.26 16.25 0.82
N ILE A 165 -22.88 15.11 0.54
CA ILE A 165 -22.22 13.86 0.20
C ILE A 165 -22.59 13.56 -1.25
N ARG A 166 -21.59 13.39 -2.12
CA ARG A 166 -21.82 13.13 -3.55
C ARG A 166 -21.01 11.95 -4.05
N PRO A 167 -21.57 11.13 -4.95
CA PRO A 167 -20.76 10.19 -5.71
C PRO A 167 -19.90 10.95 -6.73
N GLN A 168 -18.61 10.62 -6.76
CA GLN A 168 -17.65 11.17 -7.71
C GLN A 168 -17.07 10.03 -8.56
N ALA A 169 -17.50 9.95 -9.82
CA ALA A 169 -17.01 8.94 -10.76
C ALA A 169 -15.57 9.25 -11.20
N GLN A 170 -14.70 8.25 -11.13
CA GLN A 170 -13.33 8.31 -11.62
C GLN A 170 -13.22 7.54 -12.92
N TYR A 171 -12.60 8.16 -13.94
CA TYR A 171 -12.40 7.57 -15.25
C TYR A 171 -10.91 7.43 -15.54
N VAL A 172 -10.55 6.36 -16.27
CA VAL A 172 -9.19 6.15 -16.79
C VAL A 172 -9.22 6.06 -18.31
N PRO A 173 -8.22 6.63 -19.00
CA PRO A 173 -8.09 6.46 -20.43
C PRO A 173 -7.67 5.02 -20.74
N VAL A 174 -8.41 4.35 -21.62
CA VAL A 174 -8.02 3.04 -22.18
C VAL A 174 -7.97 3.13 -23.69
N SER A 175 -6.91 2.55 -24.27
CA SER A 175 -6.80 2.41 -25.72
C SER A 175 -7.58 1.19 -26.17
N ARG A 176 -8.55 1.39 -27.05
CA ARG A 176 -9.26 0.33 -27.77
C ARG A 176 -9.28 0.66 -29.25
N ALA A 177 -8.77 -0.26 -30.07
CA ALA A 177 -8.74 -0.12 -31.53
C ALA A 177 -8.12 1.22 -32.02
N GLY A 178 -7.06 1.69 -31.36
CA GLY A 178 -6.36 2.93 -31.73
C GLY A 178 -7.01 4.23 -31.25
N ALA A 179 -8.16 4.17 -30.56
CA ALA A 179 -8.80 5.32 -29.93
C ALA A 179 -8.67 5.28 -28.39
N VAL A 180 -8.47 6.43 -27.78
CA VAL A 180 -8.49 6.59 -26.32
C VAL A 180 -9.93 6.88 -25.89
N ILE A 181 -10.53 5.95 -25.15
CA ILE A 181 -11.90 6.06 -24.64
C ILE A 181 -11.85 6.12 -23.12
N PRO A 182 -12.59 7.02 -22.46
CA PRO A 182 -12.69 7.01 -21.01
C PRO A 182 -13.46 5.78 -20.55
N SER A 183 -12.85 4.98 -19.68
CA SER A 183 -13.53 3.88 -18.99
C SER A 183 -13.72 4.23 -17.54
N HIS A 184 -14.92 3.97 -17.02
CA HIS A 184 -15.20 4.10 -15.60
C HIS A 184 -14.31 3.14 -14.81
N LEU A 185 -13.62 3.68 -13.80
CA LEU A 185 -12.73 2.92 -12.92
C LEU A 185 -13.43 2.58 -11.60
N ARG A 186 -14.01 3.60 -10.95
CA ARG A 186 -14.65 3.51 -9.63
C ARG A 186 -15.48 4.75 -9.33
N THR A 187 -16.38 4.68 -8.37
CA THR A 187 -17.13 5.83 -7.85
C THR A 187 -16.75 6.09 -6.40
N ASN A 188 -16.05 7.19 -6.15
CA ASN A 188 -15.66 7.59 -4.80
C ASN A 188 -16.78 8.36 -4.10
N MET A 189 -16.75 8.41 -2.78
CA MET A 189 -17.59 9.31 -2.00
C MET A 189 -16.85 10.62 -1.76
N GLU A 190 -17.44 11.72 -2.18
CA GLU A 190 -16.94 13.07 -1.93
C GLU A 190 -17.78 13.73 -0.84
N LEU A 191 -17.12 14.16 0.23
CA LEU A 191 -17.70 14.97 1.30
C LEU A 191 -17.35 16.43 1.02
N ILE A 192 -18.34 17.23 0.66
CA ILE A 192 -18.15 18.66 0.37
C ILE A 192 -18.20 19.42 1.68
N ILE A 193 -17.15 20.18 1.97
CA ILE A 193 -16.99 20.95 3.20
C ILE A 193 -17.28 22.43 2.92
N VAL A 194 -17.86 23.12 3.91
CA VAL A 194 -18.06 24.57 3.88
C VAL A 194 -16.75 25.27 3.53
N GLY A 195 -16.76 26.12 2.51
CA GLY A 195 -15.57 26.84 2.02
C GLY A 195 -14.94 26.24 0.75
N GLY A 196 -15.50 25.15 0.21
CA GLY A 196 -15.12 24.60 -1.09
C GLY A 196 -14.06 23.50 -1.05
N ASP A 197 -13.59 23.13 0.15
CA ASP A 197 -12.75 21.95 0.33
C ASP A 197 -13.58 20.67 0.22
N SER A 198 -12.92 19.55 -0.11
CA SER A 198 -13.57 18.24 -0.12
C SER A 198 -12.70 17.13 0.44
N LEU A 199 -13.35 16.12 1.02
CA LEU A 199 -12.72 14.87 1.44
C LEU A 199 -13.22 13.72 0.57
N THR A 200 -12.29 13.07 -0.12
CA THR A 200 -12.60 11.92 -0.97
C THR A 200 -12.31 10.61 -0.26
N VAL A 201 -13.35 9.79 -0.09
CA VAL A 201 -13.25 8.40 0.37
C VAL A 201 -13.38 7.49 -0.84
N TYR A 202 -12.42 6.60 -1.03
CA TYR A 202 -12.44 5.65 -2.14
C TYR A 202 -13.58 4.65 -2.02
N GLU A 203 -14.02 4.15 -3.17
CA GLU A 203 -14.94 3.02 -3.23
C GLU A 203 -14.35 1.81 -2.47
N PRO A 204 -15.08 1.23 -1.50
CA PRO A 204 -14.59 0.07 -0.77
C PRO A 204 -14.47 -1.15 -1.69
N GLY A 205 -13.32 -1.83 -1.65
CA GLY A 205 -13.08 -3.02 -2.49
C GLY A 205 -13.92 -4.26 -2.09
N LEU A 206 -14.57 -4.24 -0.92
CA LEU A 206 -15.47 -5.29 -0.47
C LEU A 206 -16.86 -4.71 -0.21
N LYS A 207 -17.90 -5.38 -0.74
CA LYS A 207 -19.30 -5.02 -0.51
C LYS A 207 -19.64 -4.89 0.97
N ARG A 208 -19.16 -5.82 1.80
CA ARG A 208 -19.34 -5.78 3.26
C ARG A 208 -18.76 -4.51 3.91
N SER A 209 -17.62 -4.02 3.42
CA SER A 209 -17.04 -2.77 3.92
C SER A 209 -17.91 -1.57 3.51
N ALA A 210 -18.44 -1.54 2.29
CA ALA A 210 -19.38 -0.52 1.84
C ALA A 210 -20.67 -0.52 2.66
N GLU A 211 -21.27 -1.70 2.89
CA GLU A 211 -22.45 -1.86 3.74
C GLU A 211 -22.22 -1.32 5.15
N LEU A 212 -21.08 -1.67 5.76
CA LEU A 212 -20.73 -1.23 7.11
C LEU A 212 -20.50 0.29 7.18
N ILE A 213 -19.79 0.87 6.20
CA ILE A 213 -19.57 2.32 6.12
C ILE A 213 -20.90 3.04 5.99
N LEU A 214 -21.73 2.66 5.01
CA LEU A 214 -23.01 3.29 4.74
C LEU A 214 -23.96 3.17 5.95
N ALA A 215 -24.06 2.00 6.56
CA ALA A 215 -24.89 1.79 7.74
C ALA A 215 -24.46 2.69 8.90
N ARG A 216 -23.16 2.81 9.16
CA ARG A 216 -22.64 3.63 10.27
C ARG A 216 -22.77 5.12 10.00
N MET A 217 -22.61 5.55 8.74
CA MET A 217 -22.88 6.95 8.36
C MET A 217 -24.36 7.28 8.46
N ARG A 218 -25.27 6.44 7.96
CA ARG A 218 -26.72 6.66 8.11
C ARG A 218 -27.14 6.81 9.57
N ALA A 219 -26.53 6.04 10.48
CA ALA A 219 -26.82 6.10 11.91
C ALA A 219 -26.29 7.38 12.60
N SER A 220 -25.26 8.03 12.06
CA SER A 220 -24.56 9.15 12.72
C SER A 220 -24.75 10.49 12.02
N ALA A 221 -24.99 10.48 10.70
CA ALA A 221 -25.06 11.68 9.88
C ALA A 221 -26.41 12.40 10.05
N PRO A 222 -26.42 13.74 10.00
CA PRO A 222 -27.64 14.52 10.06
C PRO A 222 -28.56 14.22 8.87
N SER A 223 -29.87 14.38 9.06
CA SER A 223 -30.91 14.07 8.07
C SER A 223 -30.67 14.73 6.71
N ARG A 224 -30.09 15.93 6.68
CA ARG A 224 -29.74 16.66 5.45
C ARG A 224 -28.81 15.90 4.49
N LEU A 225 -27.98 14.98 5.01
CA LEU A 225 -27.00 14.22 4.21
C LEU A 225 -27.52 12.86 3.75
N GLN A 226 -28.69 12.43 4.22
CA GLN A 226 -29.21 11.07 3.99
C GLN A 226 -29.48 10.80 2.51
N ALA A 227 -29.99 11.79 1.76
CA ALA A 227 -30.23 11.65 0.32
C ALA A 227 -28.94 11.29 -0.46
N GLY A 228 -27.82 11.94 -0.15
CA GLY A 228 -26.53 11.62 -0.77
C GLY A 228 -25.98 10.25 -0.35
N LEU A 229 -26.31 9.79 0.87
CA LEU A 229 -25.96 8.44 1.32
C LEU A 229 -26.77 7.36 0.62
N ASP A 230 -28.03 7.66 0.32
CA ASP A 230 -28.90 6.73 -0.40
C ASP A 230 -28.47 6.60 -1.86
N GLU A 231 -28.18 7.72 -2.54
CA GLU A 231 -27.59 7.72 -3.88
C GLU A 231 -26.27 6.92 -3.92
N LEU A 232 -25.37 7.18 -2.96
CA LEU A 232 -24.11 6.44 -2.87
C LEU A 232 -24.34 4.94 -2.60
N GLY A 233 -25.34 4.61 -1.78
CA GLY A 233 -25.72 3.23 -1.50
C GLY A 233 -26.24 2.49 -2.73
N GLU A 234 -27.02 3.15 -3.58
CA GLU A 234 -27.46 2.57 -4.86
C GLU A 234 -26.29 2.29 -5.80
N ILE A 235 -25.21 3.08 -5.74
CA ILE A 235 -24.03 2.90 -6.59
C ILE A 235 -23.12 1.80 -6.02
N TRP A 236 -22.72 1.90 -4.74
CA TRP A 236 -21.76 0.99 -4.12
C TRP A 236 -22.30 -0.41 -3.85
N LEU A 237 -23.62 -0.56 -3.64
CA LEU A 237 -24.22 -1.85 -3.30
C LEU A 237 -24.79 -2.57 -4.52
N LYS A 238 -24.96 -1.88 -5.65
CA LYS A 238 -25.39 -2.50 -6.90
C LYS A 238 -24.26 -3.37 -7.44
N PRO A 239 -24.55 -4.61 -7.86
CA PRO A 239 -23.54 -5.45 -8.48
C PRO A 239 -23.03 -4.76 -9.74
N SER A 240 -21.76 -4.34 -9.72
CA SER A 240 -21.07 -3.90 -10.92
C SER A 240 -21.02 -5.08 -11.90
N PRO A 241 -21.38 -4.90 -13.18
CA PRO A 241 -21.33 -5.98 -14.18
C PRO A 241 -19.92 -6.57 -14.36
N THR A 242 -18.88 -5.87 -13.89
CA THR A 242 -17.48 -6.31 -13.92
C THR A 242 -17.11 -7.31 -12.83
N ASN A 243 -17.96 -7.55 -11.82
CA ASN A 243 -17.71 -8.51 -10.73
C ASN A 243 -18.07 -9.97 -11.09
N GLN A 244 -18.32 -10.29 -12.36
CA GLN A 244 -18.56 -11.68 -12.79
C GLN A 244 -17.26 -12.49 -13.02
N PHE A 245 -16.08 -11.91 -12.80
CA PHE A 245 -14.79 -12.55 -13.05
C PHE A 245 -13.87 -12.64 -11.82
N TYR A 246 -14.40 -12.46 -10.61
CA TYR A 246 -13.70 -12.77 -9.36
C TYR A 246 -14.46 -13.84 -8.57
#